data_AF-A0A9D8LAW2-F1
#
_entry.id   AF-A0A9D8LAW2-F1
#
_cell.length_a   1.000
_cell.length_b   1.000
_cell.length_c   1.000
_cell.angle_alpha   90.00
_cell.angle_beta   90.00
_cell.angle_gamma   90.00
#
_symmetry.space_group_name_H-M   'P 1'
#
loop_
_entity.id
_entity.type
_entity.pdbx_description
1 polymer ?
#
loop_
_entity_poly.entity_id
_entity_poly.type
_entity_poly.pdbx_seq_one_letter_code
_entity_poly.pdbx_strand_id
1 'polypeptide(L)' 'MGDAGPEATAVNDLVGLPVAQVERDLILATLRETRGNRTHAAHILGVSIRTLRNKIAAYVAEGYYVPEPGTAVH' A
#
# COMPACT_ATOMS: atom_id res chain seq x y z
N MET A 1 -20.18 -19.38 22.53
CA MET A 1 -20.50 -19.21 21.10
C MET A 1 -19.81 -17.92 20.68
N GLY A 2 -18.75 -17.99 19.89
CA GLY A 2 -17.76 -16.92 19.78
C GLY A 2 -18.18 -15.77 18.88
N ASP A 3 -18.10 -14.55 19.40
CA ASP A 3 -18.02 -13.30 18.64
C ASP A 3 -16.65 -13.24 17.93
N ALA A 4 -16.56 -13.81 16.73
CA ALA A 4 -15.50 -13.45 15.79
C ALA A 4 -15.84 -12.05 15.24
N GLY A 5 -15.24 -11.02 15.83
CA GLY A 5 -15.39 -9.65 15.38
C GLY A 5 -14.97 -9.47 13.90
N PRO A 6 -15.49 -8.44 13.21
CA PRO A 6 -15.31 -8.24 11.77
C PRO A 6 -13.85 -8.07 11.30
N GLU A 7 -12.89 -7.93 12.21
CA GLU A 7 -11.47 -7.82 11.88
C GLU A 7 -10.87 -9.13 11.33
N ALA A 8 -11.38 -10.29 11.74
CA ALA A 8 -10.84 -11.56 11.26
C ALA A 8 -11.10 -11.77 9.75
N THR A 9 -12.11 -11.12 9.18
CA THR A 9 -12.53 -11.38 7.79
C THR A 9 -11.55 -10.80 6.76
N ALA A 10 -11.06 -9.57 6.94
CA ALA A 10 -10.29 -8.88 5.91
C ALA A 10 -8.92 -9.50 5.62
N VAL A 11 -8.26 -10.09 6.63
CA VAL A 11 -6.97 -10.77 6.45
C VAL A 11 -7.12 -12.15 5.81
N ASN A 12 -8.26 -12.83 6.00
CA ASN A 12 -8.54 -14.11 5.35
C ASN A 12 -8.66 -13.97 3.83
N ASP A 13 -9.16 -12.82 3.34
CA ASP A 13 -9.26 -12.52 1.90
C ASP A 13 -7.90 -12.35 1.20
N LEU A 14 -6.83 -12.16 1.97
CA LEU A 14 -5.46 -12.04 1.45
C LEU A 14 -4.76 -13.40 1.31
N VAL A 15 -5.32 -14.47 1.89
CA VAL A 15 -4.71 -15.80 1.90
C VAL A 15 -4.68 -16.39 0.49
N GLY A 16 -3.50 -16.85 0.07
CA GLY A 16 -3.29 -17.40 -1.28
C GLY A 16 -2.86 -16.39 -2.33
N LEU A 17 -2.86 -15.09 -2.00
CA LEU A 17 -2.28 -14.06 -2.85
C LEU A 17 -0.75 -14.00 -2.70
N PRO A 18 -0.01 -13.69 -3.78
CA PRO A 18 1.43 -13.50 -3.68
C PRO A 18 1.74 -12.27 -2.83
N VAL A 19 2.74 -12.38 -1.97
CA VAL A 19 3.16 -11.30 -1.07
C VAL A 19 3.45 -10.00 -1.84
N ALA A 20 4.06 -10.10 -3.02
CA ALA A 20 4.36 -8.94 -3.86
C ALA A 20 3.10 -8.18 -4.31
N GLN A 21 1.98 -8.88 -4.55
CA GLN A 21 0.71 -8.24 -4.89
C GLN A 21 0.10 -7.56 -3.69
N VAL A 22 0.03 -8.26 -2.55
CA VAL A 22 -0.51 -7.68 -1.30
C VAL A 22 0.29 -6.45 -0.89
N GLU A 23 1.62 -6.54 -0.94
CA GLU A 23 2.53 -5.43 -0.63
C GLU A 23 2.32 -4.24 -1.57
N ARG A 24 2.21 -4.47 -2.89
CA ARG A 24 1.97 -3.39 -3.86
C ARG A 24 0.64 -2.71 -3.63
N ASP A 25 -0.43 -3.49 -3.49
CA ASP A 25 -1.78 -2.95 -3.34
C ASP A 25 -1.89 -2.16 -2.02
N LEU A 26 -1.26 -2.65 -0.95
CA LEU A 26 -1.12 -1.95 0.32
C LEU A 26 -0.35 -0.62 0.16
N ILE A 27 0.82 -0.64 -0.49
CA ILE A 27 1.63 0.58 -0.73
C ILE A 27 0.83 1.62 -1.53
N LEU A 28 0.16 1.20 -2.61
CA LEU A 28 -0.62 2.11 -3.45
C LEU A 28 -1.83 2.67 -2.69
N ALA A 29 -2.51 1.86 -1.87
CA ALA A 29 -3.60 2.31 -1.01
C ALA A 29 -3.13 3.36 0.01
N THR A 30 -2.02 3.11 0.71
CA THR A 30 -1.46 4.08 1.65
C THR A 30 -0.99 5.35 0.95
N LEU A 31 -0.43 5.26 -0.25
CA LEU A 31 -0.06 6.45 -1.02
C LEU A 31 -1.29 7.26 -1.43
N ARG A 32 -2.41 6.63 -1.80
CA ARG A 32 -3.68 7.36 -2.06
C ARG A 32 -4.18 8.08 -0.81
N GLU A 33 -4.22 7.37 0.33
CA GLU A 33 -4.67 7.93 1.61
C GLU A 33 -3.81 9.13 2.04
N THR A 34 -2.50 9.03 1.86
CA THR A 34 -1.54 10.11 2.16
C THR A 34 -1.38 11.14 1.03
N ARG A 35 -2.23 11.11 0.00
CA ARG A 35 -2.23 12.05 -1.13
C ARG A 35 -0.88 12.13 -1.86
N GLY A 36 -0.24 10.98 -2.04
CA GLY A 36 1.07 10.83 -2.67
C GLY A 36 2.26 11.20 -1.77
N ASN A 37 2.04 11.50 -0.48
CA ASN A 37 3.12 11.83 0.45
C ASN A 37 3.92 10.58 0.85
N ARG A 38 5.02 10.35 0.13
CA ARG A 38 5.92 9.21 0.30
C ARG A 38 6.53 9.13 1.71
N THR A 39 6.88 10.25 2.33
CA THR A 39 7.45 10.24 3.70
C THR A 39 6.44 9.76 4.71
N HIS A 40 5.20 10.25 4.61
CA HIS A 40 4.12 9.84 5.52
C HIS A 40 3.71 8.38 5.27
N ALA A 41 3.58 7.96 4.01
CA ALA A 41 3.28 6.57 3.67
C ALA A 41 4.34 5.59 4.18
N ALA A 42 5.63 5.95 4.06
CA ALA A 42 6.72 5.12 4.57
C ALA A 42 6.64 4.92 6.09
N HIS A 43 6.27 5.99 6.82
CA HIS A 43 6.06 5.94 8.26
C HIS A 43 4.88 5.05 8.66
N ILE A 44 3.73 5.16 7.97
CA ILE A 44 2.56 4.29 8.20
C ILE A 44 2.91 2.82 7.94
N LEU A 45 3.60 2.53 6.85
CA LEU A 45 3.96 1.17 6.44
C LEU A 45 5.11 0.58 7.26
N GLY A 46 5.78 1.38 8.09
CA GLY A 46 6.93 0.93 8.89
C GLY A 46 8.17 0.57 8.06
N VAL A 47 8.33 1.17 6.87
CA VAL A 47 9.48 0.94 5.98
C VAL A 47 10.32 2.19 5.82
N SER A 48 11.59 2.03 5.45
CA SER A 48 12.43 3.19 5.14
C SER A 48 11.92 3.93 3.89
N ILE A 49 12.07 5.25 3.87
CA ILE A 49 11.75 6.07 2.69
C ILE A 49 12.52 5.61 1.44
N ARG A 50 13.74 5.06 1.61
CA ARG A 50 14.53 4.47 0.52
C ARG A 50 13.84 3.24 -0.06
N THR A 51 13.38 2.33 0.80
CA THR A 51 12.65 1.13 0.40
C THR A 51 11.38 1.51 -0.35
N LEU A 52 10.60 2.44 0.18
CA LEU A 52 9.37 2.88 -0.47
C LEU A 52 9.63 3.52 -1.84
N ARG A 53 10.67 4.36 -1.96
CA ARG A 53 11.06 4.95 -3.25
C ARG A 53 11.48 3.90 -4.27
N ASN A 54 12.23 2.88 -3.84
CA ASN A 54 12.62 1.77 -4.73
C ASN A 54 11.39 0.98 -5.21
N LYS A 55 10.44 0.70 -4.31
CA LYS A 55 9.18 0.02 -4.66
C LYS A 55 8.35 0.84 -5.64
N ILE A 56 8.21 2.15 -5.40
CA ILE A 56 7.53 3.07 -6.32
C ILE A 56 8.18 3.04 -7.71
N ALA A 57 9.51 3.12 -7.77
CA ALA A 57 10.23 3.10 -9.05
C ALA A 57 10.02 1.78 -9.80
N ALA A 58 10.02 0.65 -9.09
CA ALA A 58 9.71 -0.66 -9.67
C ALA A 58 8.28 -0.70 -10.21
N TYR A 59 7.29 -0.23 -9.44
CA TYR A 59 5.89 -0.21 -9.86
C TYR A 59 5.66 0.64 -11.10
N VAL A 60 6.31 1.81 -11.19
CA VAL A 60 6.25 2.65 -12.40
C VAL A 60 6.88 1.93 -13.60
N ALA A 61 8.02 1.26 -13.42
CA ALA A 61 8.67 0.49 -14.48
C ALA A 61 7.84 -0.71 -14.94
N GLU A 62 7.07 -1.32 -14.04
CA GLU A 62 6.11 -2.39 -14.32
C GLU A 62 4.79 -1.87 -14.93
N GLY A 63 4.62 -0.55 -15.05
CA GLY A 63 3.44 0.08 -15.66
C GLY A 63 2.27 0.35 -14.71
N TYR A 64 2.47 0.25 -13.40
CA TYR A 64 1.46 0.60 -12.41
C TYR A 64 1.36 2.11 -12.22
N TYR A 65 0.12 2.60 -12.08
CA TYR A 65 -0.12 3.98 -11.70
C TYR A 65 0.23 4.21 -10.23
N VAL A 66 1.19 5.10 -9.98
CA VAL A 66 1.56 5.54 -8.64
C VAL A 66 1.07 6.98 -8.43
N PRO A 67 0.28 7.25 -7.37
CA PRO A 67 -0.17 8.62 -7.11
C PRO A 67 1.00 9.53 -6.77
N GLU A 68 1.08 10.65 -7.49
CA GLU A 68 2.14 11.63 -7.31
C GLU A 68 1.82 12.58 -6.13
N PRO A 69 2.84 13.03 -5.39
CA PRO A 69 2.65 14.02 -4.33
C PRO A 69 2.07 15.31 -4.93
N GLY A 70 0.87 15.68 -4.48
CA GLY A 70 0.21 16.94 -4.88
C GLY A 70 -0.86 16.82 -5.96
N THR A 71 -1.05 15.67 -6.59
CA THR A 71 -2.08 15.46 -7.64
C THR A 71 -3.36 14.84 -7.08
N ALA A 72 -3.85 15.32 -5.93
CA ALA A 72 -5.12 14.85 -5.39
C ALA A 72 -6.29 15.29 -6.30
N VAL A 73 -6.65 14.44 -7.27
CA VAL A 73 -7.95 14.51 -7.94
C VAL A 73 -8.91 13.68 -7.10
N HIS A 74 -9.96 14.36 -6.63
CA HIS A 74 -11.05 13.84 -5.79
C HIS A 74 -11.78 12.65 -6.43
#